data_AF-A0A225DCV0-F1
#
_entry.id   AF-A0A225DCV0-F1
#
_cell.length_a   1.000
_cell.length_b   1.000
_cell.length_c   1.000
_cell.angle_alpha   90.00
_cell.angle_beta   90.00
_cell.angle_gamma   90.00
#
_symmetry.space_group_name_H-M   'P 1'
#
loop_
_entity.id
_entity.type
_entity.pdbx_description
1 polymer ?
#
loop_
_entity_poly.entity_id
_entity_poly.type
_entity_poly.pdbx_seq_one_letter_code
_entity_poly.pdbx_strand_id
1 'polypeptide(L)'
;MPIKLSATVIGARELANKLRELEGKLFRPAARKGVDDATKLVQTEARARAPQRTGSLGKSIGRKVAALKSGKGYVGVVGPRRDRKVRPIDPKTGQMRPAKYRRTVKYQGQAILVNPAKIAHLVEFGRAAVKVKKKRVLSDGRTVFGASVRAAEAKPFIRPAWAATKGTATDAIRGRFAAAVTQARR
;
A
#
# COMPACT_ATOMS: atom_id res chain seq x y z
N MET A 1 -6.79 5.50 -12.25
CA MET A 1 -5.55 4.99 -12.87
C MET A 1 -4.50 4.74 -11.78
N PRO A 2 -3.76 3.63 -11.76
CA PRO A 2 -2.68 3.42 -10.79
C PRO A 2 -1.47 4.30 -11.16
N ILE A 3 -1.12 5.30 -10.34
CA ILE A 3 0.09 6.10 -10.53
C ILE A 3 1.28 5.30 -10.01
N LYS A 4 2.30 5.13 -10.87
CA LYS A 4 3.55 4.43 -10.55
C LYS A 4 4.51 5.45 -9.92
N LEU A 5 4.89 5.22 -8.66
CA LEU A 5 6.06 5.88 -8.08
C LEU A 5 7.29 5.04 -8.46
N SER A 6 8.24 5.64 -9.18
CA SER A 6 9.52 5.02 -9.52
C SER A 6 10.66 5.77 -8.83
N ALA A 7 11.47 5.06 -8.07
CA ALA A 7 12.70 5.60 -7.49
C ALA A 7 13.90 4.80 -8.01
N THR A 8 14.93 5.50 -8.45
CA THR A 8 16.19 4.90 -8.93
C THR A 8 17.24 5.06 -7.85
N VAL A 9 17.85 3.96 -7.41
CA VAL A 9 18.95 3.97 -6.43
C VAL A 9 20.28 4.08 -7.18
N ILE A 10 21.06 5.12 -6.87
CA ILE A 10 22.40 5.35 -7.43
C ILE A 10 23.41 4.38 -6.77
N GLY A 11 24.27 3.74 -7.57
CA GLY A 11 25.25 2.72 -7.16
C GLY A 11 24.70 1.29 -7.04
N ALA A 12 23.40 1.12 -6.75
CA ALA A 12 22.79 -0.23 -6.70
C ALA A 12 22.70 -0.89 -8.08
N ARG A 13 22.68 -0.10 -9.16
CA ARG A 13 22.57 -0.62 -10.54
C ARG A 13 23.84 -1.33 -11.00
N GLU A 14 25.01 -0.75 -10.71
CA GLU A 14 26.31 -1.35 -11.03
C GLU A 14 26.55 -2.62 -10.21
N LEU A 15 26.26 -2.57 -8.90
CA LEU A 15 26.33 -3.73 -8.02
C LEU A 15 25.36 -4.84 -8.48
N ALA A 16 24.15 -4.47 -8.90
CA ALA A 16 23.16 -5.41 -9.41
C ALA A 16 23.58 -6.05 -10.74
N ASN A 17 24.29 -5.31 -11.62
CA ASN A 17 24.82 -5.87 -12.86
C ASN A 17 25.93 -6.88 -12.57
N LYS A 18 26.92 -6.53 -11.74
CA LYS A 18 28.00 -7.44 -11.33
C LYS A 18 27.47 -8.70 -10.64
N LEU A 19 26.48 -8.57 -9.76
CA LEU A 19 25.83 -9.71 -9.10
C LEU A 19 24.99 -10.57 -10.05
N ARG A 20 24.38 -9.97 -11.08
CA ARG A 20 23.60 -10.68 -12.09
C ARG A 20 24.52 -11.51 -12.99
N GLU A 21 25.74 -11.03 -13.24
CA GLU A 21 26.82 -11.76 -13.93
C GLU A 21 27.40 -12.88 -13.05
N LEU A 22 27.65 -12.61 -11.76
CA LEU A 22 28.31 -13.55 -10.85
C LEU A 22 27.46 -14.77 -10.48
N GLU A 23 26.17 -14.62 -10.17
CA GLU A 23 25.25 -15.76 -10.05
C GLU A 23 23.80 -15.31 -9.86
N GLY A 24 22.92 -15.66 -10.81
CA GLY A 24 21.48 -15.40 -10.69
C GLY A 24 20.84 -16.05 -9.45
N LYS A 25 21.44 -17.11 -8.91
CA LYS A 25 20.99 -17.85 -7.71
C LYS A 25 21.13 -17.04 -6.43
N LEU A 26 22.19 -16.23 -6.29
CA LEU A 26 22.41 -15.39 -5.12
C LEU A 26 21.72 -14.03 -5.26
N PHE A 27 21.69 -13.47 -6.48
CA PHE A 27 21.07 -12.17 -6.74
C PHE A 27 19.55 -12.16 -6.47
N ARG A 28 18.82 -13.17 -6.94
CA ARG A 28 17.34 -13.20 -6.86
C ARG A 28 16.83 -13.17 -5.41
N PRO A 29 17.30 -14.03 -4.48
CA PRO A 29 16.92 -13.98 -3.08
C PRO A 29 17.31 -12.67 -2.41
N ALA A 30 18.52 -12.16 -2.67
CA ALA A 30 19.01 -10.92 -2.09
C ALA A 30 18.15 -9.72 -2.51
N ALA A 31 17.88 -9.57 -3.80
CA ALA A 31 17.03 -8.52 -4.34
C ALA A 31 15.60 -8.61 -3.79
N ARG A 32 15.02 -9.82 -3.75
CA ARG A 32 13.67 -10.02 -3.19
C ARG A 32 13.60 -9.66 -1.72
N LYS A 33 14.57 -10.11 -0.90
CA LYS A 33 14.64 -9.80 0.53
C LYS A 33 14.89 -8.31 0.79
N GLY A 34 15.77 -7.67 0.02
CA GLY A 34 16.02 -6.23 0.13
C GLY A 34 14.77 -5.41 -0.14
N VAL A 35 14.03 -5.72 -1.22
CA VAL A 35 12.75 -5.05 -1.51
C VAL A 35 11.70 -5.36 -0.43
N ASP A 36 11.68 -6.59 0.10
CA ASP A 36 10.80 -6.94 1.23
C ASP A 36 11.10 -6.04 2.45
N ASP A 37 12.35 -5.98 2.90
CA ASP A 37 12.77 -5.18 4.05
C ASP A 37 12.45 -3.68 3.84
N ALA A 38 12.75 -3.13 2.66
CA ALA A 38 12.37 -1.78 2.29
C ALA A 38 10.86 -1.54 2.43
N THR A 39 10.03 -2.44 1.91
CA THR A 39 8.57 -2.29 2.03
C THR A 39 8.05 -2.45 3.46
N LYS A 40 8.78 -3.14 4.35
CA LYS A 40 8.43 -3.23 5.78
C LYS A 40 8.52 -1.87 6.45
N LEU A 41 9.61 -1.14 6.20
CA LEU A 41 9.83 0.22 6.74
C LEU A 41 8.72 1.17 6.29
N VAL A 42 8.46 1.21 4.97
CA VAL A 42 7.40 2.04 4.38
C VAL A 42 6.03 1.66 4.95
N GLN A 43 5.74 0.37 5.15
CA GLN A 43 4.48 -0.09 5.71
C GLN A 43 4.29 0.41 7.16
N THR A 44 5.32 0.31 7.99
CA THR A 44 5.26 0.77 9.39
C THR A 44 4.96 2.27 9.44
N GLU A 45 5.69 3.05 8.66
CA GLU A 45 5.53 4.50 8.62
C GLU A 45 4.16 4.91 8.04
N ALA A 46 3.72 4.24 6.97
CA ALA A 46 2.40 4.48 6.38
C ALA A 46 1.24 4.15 7.35
N ARG A 47 1.43 3.15 8.22
CA ARG A 47 0.44 2.81 9.27
C ARG A 47 0.39 3.87 10.35
N ALA A 48 1.53 4.41 10.76
CA ALA A 48 1.62 5.46 11.77
C ALA A 48 0.93 6.75 11.29
N ARG A 49 1.11 7.11 10.01
CA ARG A 49 0.52 8.31 9.40
C ARG A 49 -0.94 8.15 8.96
N ALA A 50 -1.46 6.93 8.90
CA ALA A 50 -2.82 6.69 8.43
C ALA A 50 -3.86 7.31 9.39
N PRO A 51 -4.89 8.01 8.88
CA PRO A 51 -5.93 8.59 9.73
C PRO A 51 -6.60 7.59 10.68
N GLN A 52 -6.69 7.98 11.95
CA GLN A 52 -7.17 7.11 13.02
C GLN A 52 -8.70 7.10 13.19
N ARG A 53 -9.45 7.94 12.46
CA ARG A 53 -10.91 8.13 12.60
C ARG A 53 -11.70 6.82 12.84
N THR A 54 -11.35 5.76 12.11
CA THR A 54 -11.90 4.40 12.35
C THR A 54 -10.83 3.36 12.65
N GLY A 55 -9.54 3.71 12.55
CA GLY A 55 -8.38 2.80 12.60
C GLY A 55 -8.36 1.70 11.51
N SER A 56 -9.42 1.54 10.72
CA SER A 56 -9.57 0.48 9.72
C SER A 56 -8.56 0.61 8.57
N LEU A 57 -8.25 1.85 8.18
CA LEU A 57 -7.31 2.14 7.10
C LEU A 57 -5.90 1.66 7.47
N GLY A 58 -5.35 2.08 8.61
CA GLY A 58 -4.04 1.62 9.09
C GLY A 58 -3.94 0.10 9.17
N LYS A 59 -4.95 -0.55 9.76
CA LYS A 59 -5.01 -2.02 9.87
C LYS A 59 -5.04 -2.72 8.50
N SER A 60 -5.60 -2.09 7.48
CA SER A 60 -5.67 -2.64 6.13
C SER A 60 -4.38 -2.48 5.32
N ILE A 61 -3.47 -1.57 5.71
CA ILE A 61 -2.22 -1.34 4.97
C ILE A 61 -1.35 -2.58 5.05
N GLY A 62 -1.03 -3.10 3.87
CA GLY A 62 -0.19 -4.26 3.66
C GLY A 62 0.94 -3.98 2.69
N ARG A 63 1.84 -4.95 2.57
CA ARG A 63 2.91 -5.00 1.58
C ARG A 63 2.83 -6.27 0.73
N LYS A 64 3.30 -6.21 -0.50
CA LYS A 64 3.52 -7.35 -1.40
C LYS A 64 4.75 -7.07 -2.26
N VAL A 65 5.67 -8.04 -2.34
CA VAL A 65 6.76 -8.03 -3.31
C VAL A 65 6.38 -8.91 -4.50
N ALA A 66 6.57 -8.42 -5.72
CA ALA A 66 6.32 -9.15 -6.95
C ALA A 66 7.53 -9.03 -7.89
N ALA A 67 7.81 -10.09 -8.65
CA ALA A 67 8.75 -9.99 -9.76
C ALA A 67 8.12 -9.16 -10.89
N LEU A 68 8.93 -8.34 -11.56
CA LEU A 68 8.50 -7.65 -12.78
C LEU A 68 8.36 -8.67 -13.91
N LYS A 69 7.34 -8.50 -14.77
CA LYS A 69 7.12 -9.38 -15.93
C LYS A 69 8.31 -9.43 -16.90
N SER A 70 9.12 -8.37 -16.93
CA SER A 70 10.34 -8.30 -17.74
C SER A 70 11.49 -9.15 -17.20
N GLY A 71 11.38 -9.75 -16.01
CA GLY A 71 12.46 -10.46 -15.33
C GLY A 71 13.58 -9.54 -14.79
N LYS A 72 13.52 -8.23 -15.07
CA LYS A 72 14.59 -7.27 -14.75
C LYS A 72 14.63 -6.80 -13.29
N GLY A 73 13.83 -7.39 -12.39
CA GLY A 73 13.88 -7.07 -10.96
C GLY A 73 12.58 -7.36 -10.19
N TYR A 74 12.48 -6.77 -9.01
CA TYR A 74 11.34 -6.89 -8.10
C TYR A 74 10.73 -5.51 -7.83
N VAL A 75 9.41 -5.49 -7.64
CA VAL A 75 8.66 -4.31 -7.21
C VAL A 75 8.01 -4.58 -5.87
N GLY A 76 8.17 -3.63 -4.96
CA GLY A 76 7.48 -3.59 -3.68
C GLY A 76 6.22 -2.73 -3.78
N VAL A 77 5.07 -3.28 -3.41
CA VAL A 77 3.79 -2.57 -3.39
C VAL A 77 3.32 -2.44 -1.95
N VAL A 78 3.16 -1.21 -1.48
CA VAL A 78 2.60 -0.88 -0.16
C VAL A 78 1.28 -0.13 -0.34
N GLY A 79 0.24 -0.55 0.38
CA GLY A 79 -1.07 0.09 0.30
C GLY A 79 -2.17 -0.72 0.99
N PRO A 80 -3.40 -0.18 1.02
CA PRO A 80 -4.55 -0.87 1.60
C PRO A 80 -4.85 -2.16 0.85
N ARG A 81 -5.02 -3.26 1.58
CA ARG A 81 -5.38 -4.55 0.99
C ARG A 81 -6.83 -4.55 0.52
N ARG A 82 -7.06 -5.15 -0.64
CA ARG A 82 -8.40 -5.40 -1.18
C ARG A 82 -8.96 -6.70 -0.59
N ASP A 83 -10.28 -6.73 -0.39
CA ASP A 83 -10.97 -7.99 -0.09
C ASP A 83 -10.82 -8.99 -1.24
N ARG A 84 -10.87 -10.28 -0.90
CA ARG A 84 -11.01 -11.33 -1.92
C ARG A 84 -12.39 -11.20 -2.57
N LYS A 85 -12.45 -11.43 -3.90
CA LYS A 85 -13.72 -11.43 -4.65
C LYS A 85 -14.67 -12.53 -4.16
N VAL A 86 -14.11 -13.71 -3.86
CA VAL A 86 -14.84 -14.85 -3.29
C VAL A 86 -14.66 -14.81 -1.77
N ARG A 87 -15.78 -14.83 -1.04
CA ARG A 87 -15.75 -15.00 0.42
C ARG A 87 -15.42 -16.46 0.70
N PRO A 88 -14.36 -16.76 1.47
CA PRO A 88 -14.12 -18.14 1.87
C PRO A 88 -15.29 -18.61 2.72
N ILE A 89 -15.81 -19.79 2.41
CA ILE A 89 -16.75 -20.51 3.26
C ILE A 89 -15.93 -21.07 4.43
N ASP A 90 -16.45 -20.97 5.64
CA ASP A 90 -15.84 -21.62 6.78
C ASP A 90 -16.03 -23.14 6.65
N PRO A 91 -14.94 -23.93 6.58
CA PRO A 91 -15.06 -25.37 6.35
C PRO A 91 -15.77 -26.10 7.49
N LYS A 92 -15.87 -25.51 8.69
CA LYS A 92 -16.56 -26.12 9.84
C LYS A 92 -18.05 -25.79 9.89
N THR A 93 -18.44 -24.57 9.54
CA THR A 93 -19.82 -24.10 9.70
C THR A 93 -20.60 -23.98 8.40
N GLY A 94 -19.94 -24.09 7.24
CA GLY A 94 -20.56 -23.87 5.94
C GLY A 94 -20.98 -22.41 5.68
N GLN A 95 -20.73 -21.50 6.63
CA GLN A 95 -21.15 -20.11 6.52
C GLN A 95 -20.10 -19.26 5.79
N MET A 96 -20.55 -18.23 5.08
CA MET A 96 -19.66 -17.26 4.46
C MET A 96 -18.87 -16.47 5.50
N ARG A 97 -17.54 -16.54 5.46
CA ARG A 97 -16.70 -15.68 6.32
C ARG A 97 -16.80 -14.23 5.84
N PRO A 98 -16.79 -13.25 6.76
CA PRO A 98 -16.79 -11.85 6.39
C PRO A 98 -15.54 -11.52 5.55
N ALA A 99 -15.71 -10.57 4.62
CA ALA A 99 -14.61 -10.08 3.81
C ALA A 99 -13.48 -9.53 4.71
N LYS A 100 -12.24 -9.99 4.51
CA LYS A 100 -11.14 -9.87 5.50
C LYS A 100 -10.81 -8.42 5.91
N TYR A 101 -11.00 -7.44 5.02
CA TYR A 101 -10.58 -6.05 5.23
C TYR A 101 -11.74 -5.06 5.25
N ARG A 102 -12.91 -5.42 4.71
CA ARG A 102 -14.17 -4.75 5.06
C ARG A 102 -14.51 -5.03 6.51
N ARG A 103 -14.69 -3.97 7.28
CA ARG A 103 -15.09 -4.08 8.68
C ARG A 103 -16.26 -3.17 8.94
N THR A 104 -17.23 -3.71 9.66
CA THR A 104 -18.21 -2.90 10.37
C THR A 104 -17.50 -2.31 11.58
N VAL A 105 -17.37 -0.99 11.62
CA VAL A 105 -16.77 -0.26 12.73
C VAL A 105 -17.83 0.66 13.32
N LYS A 106 -17.87 0.76 14.65
CA LYS A 106 -18.70 1.75 15.32
C LYS A 106 -18.02 3.10 15.19
N TYR A 107 -18.69 4.08 14.62
CA TYR A 107 -18.25 5.47 14.53
C TYR A 107 -19.41 6.36 14.93
N GLN A 108 -19.24 7.19 15.96
CA GLN A 108 -20.30 8.05 16.51
C GLN A 108 -21.58 7.26 16.86
N GLY A 109 -21.45 6.12 17.54
CA GLY A 109 -22.58 5.25 17.90
C GLY A 109 -23.17 4.42 16.75
N GLN A 110 -22.82 4.71 15.49
CA GLN A 110 -23.36 4.00 14.33
C GLN A 110 -22.41 2.95 13.78
N ALA A 111 -22.96 1.78 13.43
CA ALA A 111 -22.23 0.73 12.73
C ALA A 111 -22.09 1.08 11.24
N ILE A 112 -20.89 1.43 10.80
CA ILE A 112 -20.60 1.74 9.40
C ILE A 112 -19.73 0.66 8.77
N LEU A 113 -20.09 0.21 7.56
CA LEU A 113 -19.28 -0.71 6.77
C LEU A 113 -18.21 0.08 6.01
N VAL A 114 -16.95 -0.07 6.41
CA VAL A 114 -15.83 0.65 5.79
C VAL A 114 -15.08 -0.26 4.82
N ASN A 115 -14.77 0.26 3.62
CA ASN A 115 -13.87 -0.38 2.66
C ASN A 115 -12.60 0.47 2.50
N PRO A 116 -11.52 0.14 3.24
CA PRO A 116 -10.27 0.90 3.24
C PRO A 116 -9.66 1.11 1.86
N ALA A 117 -9.73 0.10 0.98
CA ALA A 117 -9.16 0.18 -0.36
C ALA A 117 -9.88 1.19 -1.26
N LYS A 118 -11.18 1.43 -1.05
CA LYS A 118 -11.95 2.44 -1.78
C LYS A 118 -11.67 3.85 -1.26
N ILE A 119 -11.47 4.02 0.05
CA ILE A 119 -11.30 5.37 0.63
C ILE A 119 -9.87 5.89 0.59
N ALA A 120 -8.86 5.02 0.51
CA ALA A 120 -7.47 5.44 0.66
C ALA A 120 -7.00 6.50 -0.33
N HIS A 121 -7.44 6.43 -1.59
CA HIS A 121 -7.06 7.44 -2.59
C HIS A 121 -7.74 8.81 -2.33
N LEU A 122 -8.97 8.79 -1.81
CA LEU A 122 -9.67 10.01 -1.39
C LEU A 122 -8.99 10.64 -0.17
N VAL A 123 -8.47 9.80 0.73
CA VAL A 123 -7.68 10.28 1.87
C VAL A 123 -6.34 10.85 1.40
N GLU A 124 -5.62 10.15 0.53
CA GLU A 124 -4.29 10.55 0.08
C GLU A 124 -4.31 11.87 -0.72
N PHE A 125 -5.31 12.08 -1.57
CA PHE A 125 -5.37 13.21 -2.51
C PHE A 125 -6.45 14.23 -2.20
N GLY A 126 -7.32 13.94 -1.23
CA GLY A 126 -8.53 14.72 -1.02
C GLY A 126 -9.55 14.50 -2.13
N ARG A 127 -10.54 15.39 -2.18
CA ARG A 127 -11.59 15.41 -3.19
C ARG A 127 -11.99 16.85 -3.48
N ALA A 128 -12.15 17.18 -4.76
CA ALA A 128 -12.70 18.47 -5.17
C ALA A 128 -14.15 18.66 -4.70
N ALA A 129 -14.60 19.91 -4.66
CA ALA A 129 -16.01 20.23 -4.46
C ALA A 129 -16.84 19.66 -5.63
N VAL A 130 -18.03 19.14 -5.32
CA VAL A 130 -18.94 18.56 -6.32
C VAL A 130 -20.24 19.32 -6.29
N LYS A 131 -20.64 19.88 -7.44
CA LYS A 131 -21.94 20.52 -7.65
C LYS A 131 -22.82 19.62 -8.52
N VAL A 132 -24.09 19.45 -8.15
CA VAL A 132 -25.03 18.69 -8.99
C VAL A 132 -25.41 19.52 -10.22
N LYS A 133 -25.36 18.88 -11.40
CA LYS A 133 -25.74 19.51 -12.67
C LYS A 133 -27.23 19.39 -12.99
N LYS A 134 -27.82 18.21 -12.76
CA LYS A 134 -29.21 17.90 -13.17
C LYS A 134 -30.17 17.68 -12.00
N LYS A 135 -29.65 17.47 -10.79
CA LYS A 135 -30.48 17.22 -9.59
C LYS A 135 -30.52 18.47 -8.73
N ARG A 136 -31.64 18.67 -8.02
CA ARG A 136 -31.79 19.78 -7.07
C ARG A 136 -30.88 19.65 -5.86
N VAL A 137 -30.67 18.42 -5.37
CA VAL A 137 -29.93 18.17 -4.13
C VAL A 137 -29.16 16.86 -4.20
N LEU A 138 -28.00 16.81 -3.56
CA LEU A 138 -27.26 15.59 -3.26
C LEU A 138 -27.71 15.02 -1.91
N SER A 139 -27.97 13.72 -1.86
CA SER A 139 -28.24 13.00 -0.62
C SER A 139 -27.69 11.58 -0.70
N ASP A 140 -27.34 11.02 0.45
CA ASP A 140 -27.01 9.61 0.64
C ASP A 140 -28.22 8.80 1.19
N GLY A 141 -29.41 9.40 1.20
CA GLY A 141 -30.64 8.82 1.74
C GLY A 141 -30.82 9.03 3.25
N ARG A 142 -29.83 9.60 3.95
CA ARG A 142 -29.92 9.94 5.39
C ARG A 142 -29.62 11.41 5.65
N THR A 143 -28.66 11.97 4.94
CA THR A 143 -28.23 13.36 5.04
C THR A 143 -28.48 14.06 3.70
N VAL A 144 -28.95 15.30 3.80
CA VAL A 144 -29.16 16.17 2.64
C VAL A 144 -27.95 17.10 2.56
N PHE A 145 -27.13 16.97 1.52
CA PHE A 145 -25.89 17.74 1.37
C PHE A 145 -26.07 19.07 0.62
N GLY A 146 -27.28 19.38 0.15
CA GLY A 146 -27.56 20.55 -0.68
C GLY A 146 -27.12 20.36 -2.14
N ALA A 147 -27.13 21.44 -2.92
CA ALA A 147 -26.77 21.42 -4.34
C ALA A 147 -25.25 21.26 -4.58
N SER A 148 -24.43 21.39 -3.54
CA SER A 148 -22.98 21.26 -3.62
C SER A 148 -22.40 20.67 -2.34
N VAL A 149 -21.44 19.76 -2.48
CA VAL A 149 -20.65 19.26 -1.34
C VAL A 149 -19.27 19.90 -1.37
N ARG A 150 -18.82 20.39 -0.21
CA ARG A 150 -17.48 20.97 -0.03
C ARG A 150 -16.38 19.98 -0.42
N ALA A 151 -15.24 20.54 -0.80
CA ALA A 151 -14.02 19.80 -1.00
C ALA A 151 -13.60 19.11 0.30
N ALA A 152 -12.92 17.97 0.19
CA ALA A 152 -12.28 17.29 1.30
C ALA A 152 -10.77 17.44 1.15
N GLU A 153 -10.13 17.96 2.20
CA GLU A 153 -8.67 18.14 2.21
C GLU A 153 -7.93 16.80 2.14
N ALA A 154 -6.78 16.83 1.49
CA ALA A 154 -5.87 15.69 1.42
C ALA A 154 -5.20 15.44 2.78
N LYS A 155 -5.15 14.18 3.18
CA LYS A 155 -4.43 13.69 4.36
C LYS A 155 -3.45 12.61 3.90
N PRO A 156 -2.36 13.01 3.22
CA PRO A 156 -1.43 12.06 2.63
C PRO A 156 -0.74 11.24 3.72
N PHE A 157 -0.62 9.94 3.50
CA PHE A 157 0.00 9.01 4.44
C PHE A 157 1.00 8.08 3.75
N ILE A 158 0.82 7.75 2.46
CA ILE A 158 1.76 6.90 1.71
C ILE A 158 2.97 7.72 1.23
N ARG A 159 2.74 8.85 0.56
CA ARG A 159 3.82 9.71 0.05
C ARG A 159 4.79 10.18 1.14
N PRO A 160 4.32 10.76 2.26
CA PRO A 160 5.22 11.18 3.32
C PRO A 160 5.93 10.00 3.98
N ALA A 161 5.28 8.82 4.08
CA ALA A 161 5.92 7.62 4.59
C ALA A 161 7.09 7.17 3.71
N TRP A 162 6.93 7.22 2.38
CA TRP A 162 8.03 6.95 1.45
C TRP A 162 9.15 7.98 1.59
N ALA A 163 8.82 9.26 1.63
CA ALA A 163 9.82 10.33 1.77
C ALA A 163 10.68 10.15 3.03
N ALA A 164 10.05 9.83 4.18
CA ALA A 164 10.73 9.62 5.45
C ALA A 164 11.62 8.37 5.48
N THR A 165 11.25 7.32 4.73
CA THR A 165 11.94 6.01 4.78
C THR A 165 12.84 5.72 3.59
N LYS A 166 12.91 6.62 2.60
CA LYS A 166 13.64 6.38 1.34
C LYS A 166 15.12 6.06 1.55
N GLY A 167 15.81 6.78 2.45
CA GLY A 167 17.22 6.54 2.76
C GLY A 167 17.44 5.17 3.40
N THR A 168 16.78 4.91 4.52
CA THR A 168 16.88 3.65 5.25
C THR A 168 16.43 2.43 4.43
N ALA A 169 15.43 2.59 3.58
CA ALA A 169 15.01 1.55 2.62
C ALA A 169 16.10 1.24 1.58
N THR A 170 16.82 2.28 1.13
CA THR A 170 17.94 2.12 0.20
C THR A 170 19.10 1.39 0.85
N ASP A 171 19.43 1.74 2.09
CA ASP A 171 20.51 1.10 2.84
C ASP A 171 20.19 -0.36 3.17
N ALA A 172 18.93 -0.67 3.51
CA ALA A 172 18.48 -2.05 3.71
C ALA A 172 18.68 -2.91 2.45
N ILE A 173 18.39 -2.36 1.26
CA ILE A 173 18.63 -3.05 -0.01
C ILE A 173 20.12 -3.25 -0.26
N ARG A 174 20.94 -2.20 -0.06
CA ARG A 174 22.40 -2.28 -0.23
C ARG A 174 23.01 -3.33 0.70
N GLY A 175 22.60 -3.35 1.98
CA GLY A 175 23.08 -4.33 2.96
C GLY A 175 22.79 -5.77 2.54
N ARG A 176 21.61 -6.05 1.97
CA ARG A 176 21.28 -7.39 1.43
C ARG A 176 22.15 -7.78 0.25
N PHE A 177 22.48 -6.84 -0.63
CA PHE A 177 23.39 -7.13 -1.74
C PHE A 177 24.82 -7.33 -1.27
N ALA A 178 25.33 -6.50 -0.36
CA ALA A 178 26.66 -6.66 0.21
C ALA A 178 26.83 -8.03 0.88
N ALA A 179 25.84 -8.45 1.69
CA ALA A 179 25.85 -9.77 2.31
C ALA A 179 25.88 -10.92 1.29
N ALA A 180 25.16 -10.79 0.18
CA ALA A 180 25.17 -11.78 -0.89
C ALA A 180 26.52 -11.86 -1.62
N VAL A 181 27.19 -10.73 -1.86
CA VAL A 181 28.55 -10.70 -2.43
C VAL A 181 29.53 -11.40 -1.51
N THR A 182 29.48 -11.13 -0.20
CA THR A 182 30.36 -11.78 0.78
C THR A 182 30.13 -13.29 0.84
N GLN A 183 28.87 -13.74 0.73
CA GLN A 183 28.53 -15.16 0.68
C GLN A 183 29.07 -15.84 -0.59
N ALA A 184 29.09 -15.14 -1.73
CA ALA A 184 29.59 -15.67 -3.00
C ALA A 184 31.12 -15.88 -3.03
N ARG A 185 31.86 -15.22 -2.14
CA ARG A 185 33.32 -15.30 -2.05
C ARG A 185 33.81 -16.45 -1.16
N ARG A 186 32.92 -17.08 -0.40
CA ARG A 186 33.20 -18.24 0.45
C ARG A 186 32.91 -19.51 -0.32
#